data_AF-I4C9D9-F1
#
_entry.id   AF-I4C9D9-F1
#
_cell.length_a   1.000
_cell.length_b   1.000
_cell.length_c   1.000
_cell.angle_alpha   90.00
_cell.angle_beta   90.00
_cell.angle_gamma   90.00
#
_symmetry.space_group_name_H-M   'P 1'
#
loop_
_entity.id
_entity.type
_entity.pdbx_description
1 polymer ?
#
loop_
_entity_poly.entity_id
_entity_poly.type
_entity_poly.pdbx_seq_one_letter_code
_entity_poly.pdbx_strand_id
1 'polypeptide(L)'
;MADLKTSGIIQGVVLDRNRDGIIDGIAADTNRDGIIDAVAFDNNQDGIIDAIVMDVDQDGIIDAVAFDRNRDGVIDAVVLDVNEDGIIDAVAYNTNQDGVFDTVAADVDYDGQADFVAFTSVSDIDSGTDV
;
A
#
# COMPACT_ATOMS: atom_id res chain seq x y z
N MET A 1 -5.06 -9.30 -27.05
CA MET A 1 -3.81 -9.46 -26.28
C MET A 1 -2.97 -8.23 -26.58
N ALA A 2 -3.06 -7.21 -25.73
CA ALA A 2 -2.24 -6.01 -25.89
C ALA A 2 -0.82 -6.38 -25.51
N ASP A 3 0.07 -6.37 -26.50
CA ASP A 3 1.50 -6.52 -26.32
C ASP A 3 2.04 -5.22 -25.71
N LEU A 4 2.30 -5.23 -24.40
CA LEU A 4 2.92 -4.10 -23.69
C LEU A 4 4.45 -4.10 -23.86
N LYS A 5 4.97 -4.61 -24.99
CA LYS A 5 6.39 -4.46 -25.36
C LYS A 5 6.62 -3.16 -26.10
N THR A 6 6.44 -2.03 -25.41
CA THR A 6 7.10 -0.81 -25.87
C THR A 6 8.47 -0.74 -25.24
N SER A 7 9.46 -1.13 -26.05
CA SER A 7 10.91 -1.18 -25.75
C SER A 7 11.32 -2.30 -24.78
N GLY A 8 12.38 -3.04 -25.09
CA GLY A 8 12.85 -4.23 -24.36
C GLY A 8 13.42 -3.96 -22.96
N ILE A 9 12.67 -3.26 -22.12
CA ILE A 9 12.92 -2.92 -20.73
C ILE A 9 11.54 -2.95 -20.07
N ILE A 10 11.31 -3.89 -19.14
CA ILE A 10 10.00 -4.08 -18.53
C ILE A 10 9.66 -2.80 -17.75
N GLN A 11 8.61 -2.07 -18.15
CA GLN A 11 8.09 -0.90 -17.43
C GLN A 11 6.90 -1.25 -16.53
N GLY A 12 6.33 -2.43 -16.75
CA GLY A 12 5.29 -3.01 -15.92
C GLY A 12 4.75 -4.29 -16.55
N VAL A 13 4.49 -5.31 -15.73
CA VAL A 13 3.92 -6.59 -16.13
C VAL A 13 2.47 -6.62 -15.70
N VAL A 14 1.57 -6.81 -16.67
CA VAL A 14 0.17 -7.12 -16.39
C VAL A 14 0.06 -8.58 -16.00
N LEU A 15 -0.59 -8.85 -14.86
CA LEU A 15 -0.84 -10.18 -14.34
C LEU A 15 -2.28 -10.58 -14.66
N ASP A 16 -2.41 -11.75 -15.28
CA ASP A 16 -3.68 -12.46 -15.50
C ASP A 16 -3.42 -13.91 -15.09
N ARG A 17 -3.65 -14.19 -13.79
CA ARG A 17 -3.31 -15.47 -13.17
C ARG A 17 -4.32 -16.54 -13.53
N ASN A 18 -5.59 -16.17 -13.70
CA ASN A 18 -6.68 -17.10 -13.98
C ASN A 18 -6.97 -17.29 -15.50
N ARG A 19 -6.37 -16.45 -16.36
CA ARG A 19 -6.46 -16.46 -17.83
C ARG A 19 -7.85 -16.18 -18.37
N ASP A 20 -8.65 -15.39 -17.66
CA ASP A 20 -9.96 -14.96 -18.14
C ASP A 20 -9.91 -13.70 -19.03
N GLY A 21 -8.73 -13.08 -19.13
CA GLY A 21 -8.50 -11.89 -19.94
C GLY A 21 -8.80 -10.58 -19.21
N ILE A 22 -9.13 -10.63 -17.93
CA ILE A 22 -9.20 -9.48 -17.03
C ILE A 22 -7.88 -9.41 -16.23
N ILE A 23 -7.51 -8.20 -15.82
CA ILE A 23 -6.25 -7.95 -15.13
C ILE A 23 -6.44 -8.27 -13.64
N ASP A 24 -5.62 -9.17 -13.11
CA ASP A 24 -5.57 -9.50 -11.67
C ASP A 24 -4.58 -8.62 -10.89
N GLY A 25 -3.69 -7.93 -11.59
CA GLY A 25 -2.68 -7.08 -10.99
C GLY A 25 -1.67 -6.51 -11.97
N ILE A 26 -0.86 -5.59 -11.48
CA ILE A 26 0.20 -4.91 -12.24
C ILE A 26 1.46 -4.90 -11.38
N ALA A 27 2.55 -5.45 -11.91
CA ALA A 27 3.88 -5.33 -11.33
C ALA A 27 4.65 -4.21 -12.05
N ALA A 28 5.50 -3.47 -11.34
CA ALA A 28 6.32 -2.39 -11.88
C ALA A 28 7.78 -2.56 -11.45
N ASP A 29 8.68 -2.36 -12.41
CA ASP A 29 10.13 -2.22 -12.22
C ASP A 29 10.46 -0.78 -12.63
N THR A 30 10.70 0.08 -11.64
CA THR A 30 10.87 1.52 -11.82
C THR A 30 12.31 1.88 -12.13
N ASN A 31 13.29 1.11 -11.62
CA ASN A 31 14.72 1.36 -11.78
C ASN A 31 15.36 0.61 -12.96
N ARG A 32 14.67 -0.41 -13.50
CA ARG A 32 15.04 -1.28 -14.63
C ARG A 32 16.22 -2.21 -14.36
N ASP A 33 16.39 -2.65 -13.13
CA ASP A 33 17.41 -3.64 -12.78
C ASP A 33 16.93 -5.10 -12.97
N GLY A 34 15.63 -5.30 -13.25
CA GLY A 34 15.01 -6.60 -13.45
C GLY A 34 14.38 -7.21 -12.19
N ILE A 35 14.41 -6.50 -11.06
CA ILE A 35 13.67 -6.77 -9.83
C ILE A 35 12.37 -5.92 -9.86
N ILE A 36 11.32 -6.40 -9.20
CA ILE A 36 10.03 -5.71 -9.17
C ILE A 36 9.97 -4.84 -7.91
N ASP A 37 9.84 -3.53 -8.09
CA ASP A 37 9.75 -2.55 -7.01
C ASP A 37 8.33 -2.45 -6.43
N ALA A 38 7.30 -2.74 -7.22
CA ALA A 38 5.92 -2.65 -6.75
C ALA A 38 4.96 -3.61 -7.45
N VAL A 39 3.96 -4.10 -6.72
CA VAL A 39 2.86 -4.90 -7.28
C VAL A 39 1.52 -4.44 -6.73
N ALA A 40 0.61 -4.05 -7.61
CA ALA A 40 -0.79 -3.79 -7.29
C ALA A 40 -1.66 -5.00 -7.65
N PHE A 41 -2.66 -5.31 -6.83
CA PHE A 41 -3.58 -6.43 -7.00
C PHE A 41 -5.02 -5.97 -7.08
N ASP A 42 -5.75 -6.49 -8.06
CA ASP A 42 -7.21 -6.40 -8.19
C ASP A 42 -7.74 -7.85 -8.22
N ASN A 43 -8.01 -8.42 -7.04
CA ASN A 43 -8.36 -9.84 -6.93
C ASN A 43 -9.82 -10.12 -7.28
N ASN A 44 -10.68 -9.10 -7.24
CA ASN A 44 -12.10 -9.23 -7.56
C ASN A 44 -12.42 -8.77 -9.00
N GLN A 45 -11.45 -8.19 -9.70
CA GLN A 45 -11.52 -7.73 -11.08
C GLN A 45 -12.59 -6.65 -11.30
N ASP A 46 -12.83 -5.80 -10.31
CA ASP A 46 -13.80 -4.69 -10.41
C ASP A 46 -13.16 -3.38 -10.91
N GLY A 47 -11.84 -3.38 -11.13
CA GLY A 47 -11.07 -2.23 -11.60
C GLY A 47 -10.55 -1.34 -10.48
N ILE A 48 -10.78 -1.70 -9.21
CA ILE A 48 -10.25 -1.03 -8.03
C ILE A 48 -9.16 -1.92 -7.41
N ILE A 49 -8.05 -1.31 -7.03
CA ILE A 49 -6.92 -2.04 -6.45
C ILE A 49 -7.25 -2.42 -5.01
N ASP A 50 -7.24 -3.71 -4.68
CA ASP A 50 -7.42 -4.24 -3.32
C ASP A 50 -6.16 -4.06 -2.46
N ALA A 51 -4.98 -4.17 -3.06
CA ALA A 51 -3.72 -4.14 -2.32
C ALA A 51 -2.53 -3.71 -3.19
N ILE A 52 -1.54 -3.07 -2.57
CA ILE A 52 -0.27 -2.70 -3.19
C ILE A 52 0.87 -3.16 -2.28
N VAL A 53 1.86 -3.81 -2.86
CA VAL A 53 3.11 -4.24 -2.21
C VAL A 53 4.26 -3.44 -2.83
N MET A 54 5.20 -2.95 -2.01
CA MET A 54 6.29 -2.09 -2.46
C MET A 54 7.61 -2.50 -1.78
N ASP A 55 8.66 -2.50 -2.59
CA ASP A 55 10.07 -2.50 -2.26
C ASP A 55 10.58 -1.08 -2.59
N VAL A 56 10.76 -0.28 -1.54
CA VAL A 56 11.05 1.15 -1.60
C VAL A 56 12.55 1.39 -1.78
N ASP A 57 13.39 0.56 -1.15
CA ASP A 57 14.83 0.71 -1.19
C ASP A 57 15.53 -0.11 -2.31
N GLN A 58 14.76 -1.00 -2.96
CA GLN A 58 15.11 -1.76 -4.16
C GLN A 58 16.15 -2.85 -3.91
N ASP A 59 16.12 -3.46 -2.73
CA ASP A 59 17.01 -4.55 -2.38
C ASP A 59 16.44 -5.95 -2.70
N GLY A 60 15.15 -6.01 -3.07
CA GLY A 60 14.39 -7.22 -3.38
C GLY A 60 13.54 -7.75 -2.22
N ILE A 61 13.52 -7.08 -1.08
CA ILE A 61 12.67 -7.35 0.08
C ILE A 61 11.52 -6.33 0.13
N ILE A 62 10.40 -6.72 0.71
CA ILE A 62 9.21 -5.88 0.75
C ILE A 62 9.23 -5.00 1.98
N ASP A 63 9.29 -3.68 1.76
CA ASP A 63 9.21 -2.66 2.81
C ASP A 63 7.78 -2.36 3.25
N ALA A 64 6.82 -2.43 2.32
CA ALA A 64 5.51 -1.81 2.54
C ALA A 64 4.36 -2.56 1.87
N VAL A 65 3.22 -2.60 2.56
CA VAL A 65 1.96 -3.12 2.01
C VAL A 65 0.81 -2.18 2.36
N ALA A 66 0.06 -1.76 1.33
CA ALA A 66 -1.17 -1.00 1.45
C ALA A 66 -2.38 -1.87 1.09
N PHE A 67 -3.51 -1.63 1.76
CA PHE A 67 -4.76 -2.36 1.58
C PHE A 67 -5.95 -1.41 1.43
N ASP A 68 -6.76 -1.65 0.42
CA ASP A 68 -8.14 -1.16 0.31
C ASP A 68 -9.06 -2.37 0.48
N ARG A 69 -9.57 -2.58 1.70
CA ARG A 69 -10.39 -3.76 2.03
C ARG A 69 -11.83 -3.57 1.59
N ASN A 70 -12.29 -2.33 1.53
CA ASN A 70 -13.67 -1.99 1.27
C ASN A 70 -13.94 -1.76 -0.25
N ARG A 71 -12.87 -1.57 -1.03
CA ARG A 71 -12.85 -1.34 -2.49
C ARG A 71 -13.53 -0.06 -2.91
N ASP A 72 -13.30 1.03 -2.19
CA ASP A 72 -13.78 2.36 -2.53
C ASP A 72 -12.73 3.21 -3.26
N GLY A 73 -11.51 2.68 -3.43
CA GLY A 73 -10.37 3.35 -4.04
C GLY A 73 -9.54 4.17 -3.05
N VAL A 74 -9.87 4.15 -1.76
CA VAL A 74 -9.13 4.77 -0.67
C VAL A 74 -8.44 3.68 0.14
N ILE A 75 -7.15 3.88 0.43
CA ILE A 75 -6.40 2.94 1.25
C ILE A 75 -6.91 3.00 2.69
N ASP A 76 -7.38 1.84 3.18
CA ASP A 76 -7.84 1.63 4.56
C ASP A 76 -6.67 1.43 5.53
N ALA A 77 -5.59 0.80 5.07
CA ALA A 77 -4.45 0.48 5.91
C ALA A 77 -3.13 0.42 5.16
N VAL A 78 -2.05 0.83 5.82
CA VAL A 78 -0.67 0.66 5.36
C VAL A 78 0.13 0.02 6.48
N VAL A 79 0.96 -0.95 6.15
CA VAL A 79 1.95 -1.56 7.05
C VAL A 79 3.34 -1.40 6.44
N LEU A 80 4.34 -1.20 7.30
CA LEU A 80 5.73 -1.00 6.96
C LEU A 80 6.61 -1.92 7.81
N ASP A 81 7.60 -2.53 7.18
CA ASP A 81 8.70 -3.30 7.76
C ASP A 81 9.98 -2.70 7.15
N VAL A 82 10.52 -1.69 7.82
CA VAL A 82 11.61 -0.84 7.29
C VAL A 82 12.98 -1.47 7.57
N ASN A 83 13.06 -2.36 8.56
CA ASN A 83 14.29 -3.06 8.91
C ASN A 83 14.38 -4.48 8.31
N GLU A 84 13.31 -4.93 7.65
CA GLU A 84 13.17 -6.19 6.92
C GLU A 84 13.35 -7.45 7.78
N ASP A 85 13.05 -7.36 9.07
CA ASP A 85 13.17 -8.49 10.00
C ASP A 85 11.91 -9.36 10.06
N GLY A 86 10.85 -8.97 9.34
CA GLY A 86 9.55 -9.63 9.29
C GLY A 86 8.59 -9.21 10.41
N ILE A 87 8.96 -8.22 11.21
CA ILE A 87 8.13 -7.56 12.22
C ILE A 87 7.69 -6.21 11.65
N ILE A 88 6.44 -5.82 11.95
CA ILE A 88 5.90 -4.55 11.46
C ILE A 88 6.41 -3.42 12.33
N ASP A 89 7.17 -2.53 11.72
CA ASP A 89 7.72 -1.31 12.33
C ASP A 89 6.69 -0.19 12.38
N ALA A 90 5.79 -0.10 11.41
CA ALA A 90 4.73 0.91 11.44
C ALA A 90 3.44 0.46 10.77
N VAL A 91 2.33 0.96 11.30
CA VAL A 91 1.00 0.72 10.75
C VAL A 91 0.17 1.99 10.79
N ALA A 92 -0.56 2.25 9.71
CA ALA A 92 -1.52 3.34 9.62
C ALA A 92 -2.89 2.80 9.22
N TYR A 93 -3.96 3.37 9.79
CA TYR A 93 -5.35 3.02 9.49
C TYR A 93 -6.18 4.27 9.21
N ASN A 94 -6.94 4.22 8.13
CA ASN A 94 -7.94 5.20 7.74
C ASN A 94 -9.30 4.54 7.95
N THR A 95 -9.92 4.84 9.08
CA THR A 95 -11.17 4.21 9.52
C THR A 95 -12.41 4.93 9.01
N ASN A 96 -12.28 6.20 8.64
CA ASN A 96 -13.38 7.07 8.21
C ASN A 96 -13.45 7.25 6.67
N GLN A 97 -12.47 6.71 5.94
CA GLN A 97 -12.37 6.71 4.47
C GLN A 97 -12.25 8.11 3.84
N ASP A 98 -11.72 9.09 4.58
CA ASP A 98 -11.56 10.47 4.08
C ASP A 98 -10.23 10.71 3.33
N GLY A 99 -9.34 9.71 3.34
CA GLY A 99 -8.02 9.74 2.72
C GLY A 99 -6.90 10.19 3.66
N VAL A 100 -7.23 10.45 4.93
CA VAL A 100 -6.29 10.75 6.02
C VAL A 100 -6.28 9.59 7.00
N PHE A 101 -5.08 9.16 7.42
CA PHE A 101 -4.94 8.06 8.38
C PHE A 101 -5.30 8.51 9.79
N ASP A 102 -6.45 8.07 10.30
CA ASP A 102 -6.93 8.34 11.66
C ASP A 102 -6.00 7.82 12.76
N THR A 103 -5.30 6.70 12.52
CA THR A 103 -4.40 6.08 13.50
C THR A 103 -3.08 5.74 12.85
N VAL A 104 -1.98 6.10 13.51
CA VAL A 104 -0.63 5.70 13.10
C VAL A 104 0.08 5.16 14.33
N ALA A 105 0.64 3.96 14.25
CA ALA A 105 1.51 3.38 15.25
C ALA A 105 2.89 3.11 14.65
N ALA A 106 3.95 3.32 15.43
CA ALA A 106 5.33 3.06 15.02
C ALA A 106 6.14 2.51 16.18
N ASP A 107 6.91 1.47 15.90
CA ASP A 107 8.03 0.92 16.65
C ASP A 107 9.31 1.51 16.04
N VAL A 108 10.09 2.26 16.84
CA VAL A 108 11.32 2.90 16.35
C VAL A 108 12.58 2.28 16.92
N ASP A 109 12.45 1.44 17.94
CA ASP A 109 13.57 0.70 18.53
C ASP A 109 13.63 -0.78 18.10
N TYR A 110 12.63 -1.22 17.33
CA TYR A 110 12.52 -2.52 16.69
C TYR A 110 12.44 -3.68 17.70
N ASP A 111 11.74 -3.46 18.81
CA ASP A 111 11.51 -4.50 19.83
C ASP A 111 10.22 -5.32 19.62
N GLY A 112 9.43 -4.96 18.61
CA GLY A 112 8.15 -5.55 18.25
C GLY A 112 6.95 -4.95 18.99
N GLN A 113 7.14 -3.82 19.69
CA GLN A 113 6.09 -3.07 20.36
C GLN A 113 6.07 -1.62 19.86
N ALA A 114 4.87 -1.07 19.67
CA ALA A 114 4.74 0.31 19.25
C ALA A 114 5.21 1.28 20.36
N ASP A 115 6.20 2.10 20.03
CA ASP A 115 6.68 3.23 20.85
C ASP A 115 5.74 4.43 20.79
N PHE A 116 5.18 4.66 19.60
CA PHE A 116 4.32 5.80 19.32
C PHE A 116 2.98 5.33 18.77
N VAL A 117 1.90 5.94 19.26
CA VAL A 117 0.58 5.85 18.66
C VAL A 117 0.00 7.27 18.58
N ALA A 118 -0.30 7.71 17.37
CA ALA A 118 -0.96 8.97 17.09
C ALA A 118 -2.38 8.71 16.58
N PHE A 119 -3.31 9.56 17.02
CA PHE A 119 -4.68 9.58 16.53
C PHE A 119 -4.95 10.95 15.91
N THR A 120 -5.37 10.99 14.65
CA THR A 120 -5.77 12.22 13.97
C THR A 120 -7.28 12.25 13.82
N SER A 121 -8.01 12.44 14.93
CA SER A 121 -9.42 12.80 14.81
C SER A 121 -9.53 14.31 14.60
N VAL A 122 -9.73 14.77 13.36
CA VAL A 122 -10.35 16.09 13.13
C VAL A 122 -11.86 15.89 13.05
N SER A 123 -12.45 15.57 14.19
CA SER A 123 -13.85 15.86 14.47
C SER A 123 -13.86 16.65 15.78
N ASP A 124 -14.36 17.88 15.70
CA ASP A 124 -14.77 18.73 16.83
C ASP A 124 -13.69 19.60 17.52
N ILE A 125 -13.23 20.65 16.82
CA ILE A 125 -13.12 21.98 17.46
C ILE A 125 -14.25 22.84 16.88
N ASP A 126 -15.48 22.53 17.25
CA ASP A 126 -16.51 23.55 17.45
C ASP A 126 -16.92 23.53 18.92
N SER A 127 -15.97 23.86 19.80
CA SER A 127 -16.34 24.30 21.14
C SER A 127 -16.82 25.74 21.01
N GLY A 128 -18.08 25.89 20.61
CA GLY A 128 -18.79 27.16 20.64
C GLY A 128 -18.57 27.85 21.97
N THR A 129 -17.87 28.97 21.93
CA THR A 129 -17.99 30.03 22.94
C THR A 129 -18.48 31.27 22.21
N ASP A 130 -19.77 31.26 21.91
CA ASP A 130 -20.54 32.50 21.77
C ASP A 130 -21.18 32.74 23.14
N VAL A 131 -20.45 33.46 24.00
CA VAL A 131 -20.95 34.08 25.25
C VAL A 131 -20.57 35.55 25.27
#